data_AF-A0A026VUB4-F1
#
_entry.id   AF-A0A026VUB4-F1
#
_cell.length_a   1.000
_cell.length_b   1.000
_cell.length_c   1.000
_cell.angle_alpha   90.00
_cell.angle_beta   90.00
_cell.angle_gamma   90.00
#
_symmetry.space_group_name_H-M   'P 1'
#
loop_
_entity.id
_entity.type
_entity.pdbx_description
1 polymer ?
#
loop_
_entity_poly.entity_id
_entity_poly.type
_entity_poly.pdbx_seq_one_letter_code
_entity_poly.pdbx_strand_id
1 'polypeptide(L)' 'MLLIYYYKQLVFFQVCRGDYLIIDVQNDAEGLEASIHWHGVFQNGYQYYDGVPYLTQCPILSADTFR' A
#
# COMPACT_ATOMS: atom_id res chain seq x y z
N MET A 1 -11.89 3.33 6.21
CA MET A 1 -11.69 1.97 6.73
C MET A 1 -10.97 1.20 5.64
N LEU A 2 -9.65 1.15 5.68
CA LEU A 2 -8.87 0.28 4.80
C LEU A 2 -9.00 -1.15 5.33
N LEU A 3 -9.43 -2.07 4.47
CA LEU A 3 -9.37 -3.50 4.74
C LEU A 3 -8.24 -4.08 3.89
N ILE A 4 -7.06 -4.26 4.49
CA ILE A 4 -5.98 -5.03 3.88
C ILE A 4 -6.13 -6.46 4.41
N TYR A 5 -6.59 -7.37 3.56
CA TYR A 5 -6.69 -8.79 3.89
C TYR A 5 -5.38 -9.48 3.50
N TYR A 6 -4.46 -9.62 4.44
CA TYR A 6 -3.35 -10.57 4.32
C TYR A 6 -3.34 -11.44 5.58
N TYR A 7 -3.48 -12.76 5.39
CA TYR A 7 -3.32 -13.82 6.38
C TYR A 7 -3.64 -13.45 7.85
N LYS A 8 -4.91 -13.60 8.24
CA LYS A 8 -5.32 -13.82 9.64
C LYS A 8 -4.95 -12.77 10.71
N GLN A 9 -4.65 -11.51 10.35
CA GLN A 9 -4.62 -10.41 11.31
C GLN A 9 -5.28 -9.17 10.71
N LEU A 10 -6.34 -8.66 11.35
CA LEU A 10 -6.90 -7.34 11.05
C LEU A 10 -5.86 -6.30 11.49
N VAL A 11 -5.12 -5.73 10.53
CA VAL A 11 -4.19 -4.62 10.77
C VAL A 11 -4.96 -3.32 10.51
N PHE A 12 -5.12 -2.52 11.56
CA PHE A 12 -5.63 -1.16 11.46
C PHE A 12 -4.49 -0.19 11.79
N PHE A 13 -4.29 0.83 10.95
CA PHE A 13 -3.39 1.92 11.24
C PHE A 13 -4.17 2.99 12.02
N GLN A 14 -3.76 3.24 13.26
CA GLN A 14 -4.22 4.40 14.02
C GLN A 14 -3.10 5.44 14.01
N VAL A 15 -3.40 6.61 13.45
CA VAL A 15 -2.46 7.72 13.33
C VAL A 15 -3.13 9.03 13.76
N CYS A 16 -2.31 10.03 14.07
CA CYS A 16 -2.76 11.39 14.31
C CYS A 16 -2.77 12.19 13.01
N ARG A 17 -3.54 13.28 13.00
CA ARG A 17 -3.59 14.20 11.86
C ARG A 17 -2.21 14.86 11.69
N GLY A 18 -1.63 14.73 10.50
CA GLY A 18 -0.36 15.34 10.15
C GLY A 18 0.85 14.42 10.35
N ASP A 19 0.64 13.19 10.84
CA ASP A 19 1.70 12.19 10.88
C ASP A 19 2.16 11.83 9.47
N TYR A 20 3.46 11.57 9.32
CA TYR A 20 4.04 11.01 8.12
C TYR A 20 4.18 9.50 8.29
N LEU A 21 3.61 8.76 7.35
CA LEU A 21 3.71 7.31 7.30
C LEU A 21 4.75 6.91 6.25
N ILE A 22 5.73 6.11 6.67
CA ILE A 22 6.66 5.41 5.78
C ILE A 22 6.41 3.93 5.98
N ILE A 23 5.96 3.24 4.93
CA ILE A 23 5.52 1.86 4.99
C ILE A 23 6.22 1.10 3.87
N ASP A 24 7.01 0.09 4.24
CA ASP A 24 7.56 -0.88 3.30
C ASP A 24 6.53 -1.97 3.03
N VAL A 25 6.17 -2.15 1.77
CA VAL A 25 5.30 -3.24 1.33
C VAL A 25 6.15 -4.24 0.59
N GLN A 26 6.45 -5.36 1.25
CA GLN A 26 7.11 -6.51 0.65
C GLN A 26 6.06 -7.48 0.10
N ASN A 27 6.19 -7.86 -1.16
CA ASN A 27 5.28 -8.82 -1.79
C ASN A 27 5.84 -10.25 -1.73
N ASP A 28 5.39 -11.01 -0.75
CA ASP A 28 5.75 -12.44 -0.60
C ASP A 28 4.78 -13.39 -1.35
N ALA A 29 3.90 -12.87 -2.21
CA ALA A 29 3.04 -13.71 -3.03
C ALA A 29 3.85 -14.26 -4.22
N GLU A 30 4.17 -15.55 -4.18
CA GLU A 30 4.97 -16.21 -5.21
C GLU A 30 4.33 -16.12 -6.60
N GLY A 31 5.05 -15.51 -7.55
CA GLY A 31 4.63 -15.38 -8.95
C GLY A 31 3.46 -14.43 -9.20
N LEU A 32 3.00 -13.69 -8.18
CA LEU A 32 1.88 -12.76 -8.29
C LEU A 32 2.32 -11.31 -8.11
N GLU A 33 1.69 -10.41 -8.85
CA GLU A 33 1.80 -8.96 -8.68
C GLU A 33 0.88 -8.47 -7.56
N ALA A 34 1.31 -7.44 -6.83
CA ALA A 34 0.54 -6.84 -5.74
C ALA A 34 0.55 -5.31 -5.79
N SER A 35 -0.44 -4.69 -5.13
CA SER A 35 -0.51 -3.25 -4.87
C SER A 35 -1.34 -2.99 -3.62
N ILE A 36 -1.12 -1.85 -2.96
CA ILE A 36 -1.89 -1.42 -1.78
C ILE A 36 -2.45 -0.03 -2.02
N HIS A 37 -3.78 0.08 -2.08
CA HIS A 37 -4.48 1.36 -2.22
C HIS A 37 -4.94 1.93 -0.87
N TRP A 38 -4.67 3.22 -0.65
CA TRP A 38 -5.02 3.94 0.58
C TRP A 38 -6.40 4.57 0.50
N HIS A 39 -7.44 3.73 0.51
CA HIS A 39 -8.83 4.17 0.38
C HIS A 39 -9.22 5.32 1.34
N GLY A 40 -9.55 6.47 0.75
CA GLY A 40 -9.97 7.67 1.47
C GLY A 40 -8.84 8.65 1.83
N VAL A 41 -7.59 8.35 1.46
CA VAL A 41 -6.46 9.30 1.55
C VAL A 41 -6.33 10.02 0.21
N PHE A 42 -6.32 11.36 0.21
CA PHE A 42 -6.31 12.15 -1.03
C PHE A 42 -4.95 12.16 -1.77
N GLN A 43 -3.86 11.76 -1.12
CA GLN A 43 -2.51 11.74 -1.69
C GLN A 43 -2.07 13.06 -2.35
N ASN A 44 -2.45 14.20 -1.75
CA ASN A 44 -2.08 15.53 -2.24
C ASN A 44 -0.56 15.72 -2.23
N GLY A 45 0.06 15.74 -3.42
CA GLY A 45 1.51 15.84 -3.60
C GLY A 45 2.27 14.51 -3.50
N TYR A 46 1.56 13.39 -3.30
CA TYR A 46 2.11 12.04 -3.13
C TYR A 46 1.38 11.01 -4.00
N GLN A 47 0.93 11.42 -5.19
CA GLN A 47 0.07 10.61 -6.06
C GLN A 47 0.67 9.25 -6.43
N TYR A 48 2.00 9.17 -6.54
CA TYR A 48 2.71 7.92 -6.82
C TYR A 48 2.55 6.84 -5.75
N TYR A 49 2.06 7.22 -4.56
CA TYR A 49 1.80 6.32 -3.43
C TYR A 49 0.32 5.96 -3.29
N ASP A 50 -0.54 6.30 -4.26
CA ASP A 50 -1.96 5.97 -4.20
C ASP A 50 -2.24 4.47 -4.38
N GLY A 51 -1.35 3.71 -5.04
CA GLY A 51 -1.46 2.26 -5.07
C GLY A 51 -2.37 1.66 -6.14
N VAL A 52 -2.63 2.39 -7.22
CA VAL A 52 -3.40 1.88 -8.37
C VAL A 52 -2.41 1.42 -9.45
N PRO A 53 -2.27 0.10 -9.70
CA PRO A 53 -1.28 -0.42 -10.62
C PRO A 53 -1.56 0.06 -12.04
N TYR A 54 -0.49 0.36 -12.79
CA TYR A 54 -0.51 0.89 -14.15
C TYR A 54 -1.13 2.29 -14.32
N LEU A 55 -1.51 2.95 -13.21
CA LEU A 55 -1.96 4.34 -13.22
C LEU A 55 -1.04 5.24 -12.38
N THR A 56 -0.93 4.95 -11.08
CA THR A 56 -0.11 5.76 -10.16
C THR A 56 1.25 5.12 -9.87
N GLN A 57 1.37 3.80 -10.03
CA GLN A 57 2.63 3.08 -9.91
C GLN A 57 2.66 1.81 -10.76
N CYS A 58 3.85 1.24 -10.97
CA CYS A 58 3.99 -0.14 -11.40
C CYS A 58 3.53 -1.09 -10.26
N PRO A 59 3.01 -2.28 -10.59
CA PRO A 59 2.76 -3.31 -9.58
C PRO A 59 4.05 -3.71 -8.86
N ILE A 60 3.91 -4.11 -7.60
CA ILE A 60 4.99 -4.67 -6.80
C ILE A 60 5.15 -6.12 -7.23
N LEU A 61 6.29 -6.46 -7.82
CA LEU A 61 6.56 -7.81 -8.29
C LEU A 61 6.77 -8.77 -7.12
N SER A 62 6.64 -10.07 -7.38
CA SER A 62 6.94 -11.12 -6.40
C SER A 62 8.38 -10.97 -5.88
N ALA A 63 8.54 -11.08 -4.57
CA ALA A 63 9.80 -10.89 -3.84
C ALA A 63 10.41 -9.47 -3.93
N ASP A 64 9.64 -8.48 -4.37
CA ASP A 64 10.06 -7.08 -4.41
C ASP A 64 9.47 -6.27 -3.24
N THR A 65 10.08 -5.13 -2.94
CA THR A 65 9.63 -4.20 -1.88
C THR A 65 9.42 -2.80 -2.45
N PHE A 66 8.25 -2.23 -2.17
CA PHE A 66 7.93 -0.85 -2.51
C PHE A 66 7.89 0.00 -1.22
N ARG A 67 8.47 1.20 -1.29
CA ARG A 67 8.46 2.22 -0.23
C ARG A 67 7.96 3.54 -0.78
#